data_AF-A0A7V0YIL1-F1
#
_entry.id   AF-A0A7V0YIL1-F1
#
_cell.length_a   1.000
_cell.length_b   1.000
_cell.length_c   1.000
_cell.angle_alpha   90.00
_cell.angle_beta   90.00
_cell.angle_gamma   90.00
#
_symmetry.space_group_name_H-M   'P 1'
#
loop_
_entity.id
_entity.type
_entity.pdbx_description
1 polymer ?
#
loop_
_entity_poly.entity_id
_entity_poly.type
_entity_poly.pdbx_seq_one_letter_code
_entity_poly.pdbx_strand_id
1 'polypeptide(L)'
;MSKFKLLALIIFIIFSSLNAQTEEKLFGEVTFISSQYAYIKFKSTDLISTDDTLFSISDGKAAAIVKFKSSTSVASQKIKSLNVGDTLFALVEIKGNDKISIDSIQRSDSTGISQKVETYKLERQVVNLKTYSLRMSLQSYGDLNDFDKTNRYRYSFNYRKEEFFAKELNFESYFILNYNKKRFTAKNDFKEILKIYALSIDYQISEKQKLILGRSLNPYIYAIGSLDGIQYLYKTGKNAFGFIAGSRPDYTNYWFQPKLFQAGIFYNRTDSIASRAMDNTIGFVEQTNNFKTDRRYFYIQHRNDLIPLTNFFISSEIDFFLVNKGIISRKINLSSFFSLLTIRPHRILSLNFSYDSRRNVYYLESFKNSIDTLIENELRQGFKVSAIFRPFSILFINLQYSRREIRNDLRPASNIGSTFGFNNLPFIRANVSLSYYNYLTSFIEGKNYSIYFTKNLFNDLLLTGNFRLYQFMNIQSKRLLIDRFVELGIFTNLFRNLSISLNFEQKLNYPKSSYLMIDFTNRF
;
A
#
# COMPACT_ATOMS: atom_id res chain seq x y z
N MET A 1 -52.31 -2.48 -26.95
CA MET A 1 -51.35 -1.40 -27.29
C MET A 1 -50.08 -2.05 -27.83
N SER A 2 -49.69 -1.79 -29.09
CA SER A 2 -48.55 -2.50 -29.71
C SER A 2 -47.23 -2.14 -29.02
N LYS A 3 -46.27 -3.08 -28.93
CA LYS A 3 -44.94 -2.88 -28.33
C LYS A 3 -44.22 -1.63 -28.87
N PHE A 4 -44.54 -1.23 -30.11
CA PHE A 4 -44.02 -0.03 -30.76
C PHE A 4 -44.55 1.28 -30.14
N LYS A 5 -45.81 1.31 -29.69
CA LYS A 5 -46.39 2.50 -29.03
C LYS A 5 -45.82 2.69 -27.62
N LEU A 6 -45.46 1.61 -26.93
CA LEU A 6 -44.80 1.68 -25.62
C LEU A 6 -43.37 2.22 -25.74
N LEU A 7 -42.62 1.79 -26.75
CA LEU A 7 -41.26 2.27 -27.01
C LEU A 7 -41.25 3.75 -27.41
N ALA A 8 -42.20 4.18 -28.25
CA ALA A 8 -42.35 5.58 -28.63
C ALA A 8 -42.72 6.49 -27.45
N LEU A 9 -43.57 6.00 -26.53
CA LEU A 9 -43.93 6.73 -25.31
C LEU A 9 -42.72 6.87 -24.37
N ILE A 10 -41.91 5.82 -24.23
CA ILE A 10 -40.69 5.86 -23.42
C ILE A 10 -39.65 6.82 -24.01
N ILE A 11 -39.48 6.83 -25.33
CA ILE A 11 -38.58 7.78 -26.01
C ILE A 11 -39.09 9.22 -25.85
N PHE A 12 -40.39 9.46 -25.91
CA PHE A 12 -40.98 10.79 -25.72
C PHE A 12 -40.81 11.32 -24.28
N ILE A 13 -40.92 10.44 -23.27
CA ILE A 13 -40.68 10.80 -21.85
C ILE A 13 -39.20 11.07 -21.57
N ILE A 14 -38.27 10.44 -22.30
CA ILE A 14 -36.83 10.72 -22.18
C ILE A 14 -36.48 12.09 -22.78
N PHE A 15 -37.12 12.48 -23.88
CA PHE A 15 -36.84 13.75 -24.55
C PHE A 15 -37.50 14.98 -23.90
N SER A 16 -38.57 14.83 -23.12
CA SER A 16 -39.23 15.95 -22.44
C SER A 16 -38.53 16.43 -21.15
N SER A 17 -37.35 15.88 -20.81
CA SER A 17 -36.59 16.23 -19.60
C SER A 17 -35.47 17.27 -19.80
N LEU A 18 -35.39 17.90 -20.98
CA LEU A 18 -34.44 18.98 -21.25
C LEU A 18 -34.99 20.32 -20.71
N ASN A 19 -34.69 20.61 -19.45
CA ASN A 19 -34.88 21.94 -18.87
C ASN A 19 -33.87 22.92 -19.50
N ALA A 20 -34.38 24.10 -19.91
CA ALA A 20 -33.55 25.23 -20.32
C ALA A 20 -32.66 25.68 -19.14
N GLN A 21 -31.35 25.74 -19.36
CA GLN A 21 -30.35 26.11 -18.37
C GLN A 21 -30.15 27.62 -18.39
N THR A 22 -30.32 28.28 -17.23
CA THR A 22 -29.90 29.67 -17.02
C THR A 22 -28.47 29.68 -16.50
N GLU A 23 -27.53 30.17 -17.32
CA GLU A 23 -26.11 30.34 -16.94
C GLU A 23 -25.92 31.64 -16.15
N GLU A 24 -25.26 31.56 -14.99
CA GLU A 24 -24.85 32.75 -14.22
C GLU A 24 -23.31 32.92 -14.28
N LYS A 25 -22.85 34.17 -14.21
CA LYS A 25 -21.42 34.53 -14.28
C LYS A 25 -20.87 34.81 -12.89
N LEU A 26 -19.88 34.04 -12.45
CA LEU A 26 -19.09 34.34 -11.25
C LEU A 26 -17.82 35.09 -11.62
N PHE A 27 -17.56 36.23 -10.98
CA PHE A 27 -16.40 37.08 -11.26
C PHE A 27 -15.26 36.87 -10.26
N GLY A 28 -14.03 36.91 -10.75
CA GLY A 28 -12.80 36.81 -9.95
C GLY A 28 -11.66 37.65 -10.53
N GLU A 29 -10.68 37.97 -9.69
CA GLU A 29 -9.55 38.85 -10.02
C GLU A 29 -8.22 38.12 -9.91
N VAL A 30 -7.31 38.34 -10.87
CA VAL A 30 -5.96 37.76 -10.87
C VAL A 30 -5.12 38.43 -9.78
N THR A 31 -4.82 37.71 -8.71
CA THR A 31 -4.04 38.23 -7.56
C THR A 31 -2.56 37.97 -7.69
N PHE A 32 -2.16 36.91 -8.40
CA PHE A 32 -0.76 36.55 -8.57
C PHE A 32 -0.54 35.73 -9.83
N ILE A 33 0.61 35.90 -10.49
CA ILE A 33 0.99 35.14 -11.69
C ILE A 33 2.36 34.51 -11.49
N SER A 34 2.42 33.19 -11.62
CA SER A 34 3.67 32.44 -11.68
C SER A 34 4.04 32.10 -13.12
N SER A 35 5.20 31.46 -13.31
CA SER A 35 5.63 30.97 -14.61
C SER A 35 4.61 29.99 -15.23
N GLN A 36 3.95 29.17 -14.41
CA GLN A 36 3.03 28.12 -14.87
C GLN A 36 1.54 28.43 -14.70
N TYR A 37 1.17 29.23 -13.69
CA TYR A 37 -0.24 29.44 -13.32
C TYR A 37 -0.57 30.91 -13.07
N ALA A 38 -1.82 31.28 -13.29
CA ALA A 38 -2.43 32.50 -12.76
C ALA A 38 -3.34 32.13 -11.59
N TYR A 39 -3.22 32.84 -10.47
CA TYR A 39 -4.03 32.66 -9.28
C TYR A 39 -5.13 33.71 -9.29
N ILE A 40 -6.38 33.25 -9.35
CA ILE A 40 -7.56 34.09 -9.47
C ILE A 40 -8.41 33.92 -8.21
N LYS A 41 -8.72 35.03 -7.54
CA LYS A 41 -9.51 35.06 -6.31
C LYS A 41 -10.97 35.30 -6.65
N PHE A 42 -11.84 34.44 -6.13
CA PHE A 42 -13.30 34.55 -6.23
C PHE A 42 -13.89 34.79 -4.85
N LYS A 43 -15.14 35.29 -4.80
CA LYS A 43 -15.88 35.47 -3.54
C LYS A 43 -16.19 34.12 -2.88
N SER A 44 -16.61 33.15 -3.69
CA SER A 44 -16.61 31.72 -3.39
C SER A 44 -16.26 30.96 -4.67
N THR A 45 -15.59 29.82 -4.54
CA THR A 45 -15.28 28.93 -5.67
C THR A 45 -16.21 27.72 -5.72
N ASP A 46 -17.20 27.61 -4.83
CA ASP A 46 -17.98 26.37 -4.62
C ASP A 46 -18.60 25.83 -5.91
N LEU A 47 -19.02 26.72 -6.81
CA LEU A 47 -19.65 26.40 -8.10
C LEU A 47 -18.64 26.23 -9.27
N ILE A 48 -17.35 26.41 -9.04
CA ILE A 48 -16.28 26.25 -10.04
C ILE A 48 -15.64 24.87 -9.88
N SER A 49 -15.48 24.13 -10.97
CA SER A 49 -14.81 22.83 -11.02
C SER A 49 -13.42 22.91 -11.63
N THR A 50 -12.61 21.90 -11.36
CA THR A 50 -11.34 21.71 -12.08
C THR A 50 -11.61 21.42 -13.55
N ASP A 51 -10.80 21.99 -14.43
CA ASP A 51 -10.92 22.03 -15.89
C ASP A 51 -12.03 22.94 -16.46
N ASP A 52 -12.71 23.71 -15.61
CA ASP A 52 -13.58 24.80 -16.08
C ASP A 52 -12.76 25.88 -16.79
N THR A 53 -13.37 26.45 -17.83
CA THR A 53 -12.77 27.54 -18.60
C THR A 53 -13.20 28.88 -18.01
N LEU A 54 -12.22 29.73 -17.76
CA LEU A 54 -12.41 31.11 -17.32
C LEU A 54 -12.30 32.05 -18.52
N PHE A 55 -13.20 33.01 -18.60
CA PHE A 55 -13.32 33.94 -19.72
C PHE A 55 -12.93 35.35 -19.29
N SER A 56 -12.27 36.10 -20.16
CA SER A 56 -11.95 37.52 -19.88
C SER A 56 -13.20 38.38 -20.03
N ILE A 57 -13.41 39.31 -19.09
CA ILE A 57 -14.50 40.29 -19.19
C ILE A 57 -14.28 41.23 -20.40
N SER A 58 -13.02 41.48 -20.77
CA SER A 58 -12.67 42.46 -21.81
C SER A 58 -13.07 42.04 -23.23
N ASP A 59 -12.95 40.74 -23.55
CA ASP A 59 -13.16 40.21 -24.91
C ASP A 59 -14.09 38.99 -24.97
N GLY A 60 -14.55 38.47 -23.82
CA GLY A 60 -15.39 37.27 -23.74
C GLY A 60 -14.71 35.97 -24.15
N LYS A 61 -13.39 35.98 -24.40
CA LYS A 61 -12.64 34.80 -24.87
C LYS A 61 -12.08 33.99 -23.71
N ALA A 62 -11.86 32.70 -23.96
CA ALA A 62 -11.22 31.79 -23.01
C ALA A 62 -9.82 32.29 -22.65
N ALA A 63 -9.58 32.54 -21.37
CA ALA A 63 -8.39 33.17 -20.85
C ALA A 63 -7.52 32.21 -20.01
N ALA A 64 -8.14 31.30 -19.26
CA ALA A 64 -7.44 30.32 -18.44
C ALA A 64 -8.29 29.07 -18.17
N ILE A 65 -7.64 27.94 -17.83
CA ILE A 65 -8.30 26.68 -17.45
C ILE A 65 -7.97 26.37 -15.99
N VAL A 66 -8.97 26.13 -15.16
CA VAL A 66 -8.77 25.83 -13.72
C VAL A 66 -8.05 24.50 -13.56
N LYS A 67 -6.93 24.46 -12.82
CA LYS A 67 -6.21 23.21 -12.51
C LYS A 67 -6.31 22.82 -11.04
N PHE A 68 -6.33 23.81 -10.16
CA PHE A 68 -6.48 23.59 -8.72
C PHE A 68 -7.46 24.61 -8.13
N LYS A 69 -8.22 24.19 -7.12
CA LYS A 69 -9.21 25.00 -6.42
C LYS A 69 -8.95 24.97 -4.91
N SER A 70 -9.02 26.14 -4.27
CA SER A 70 -9.17 26.34 -2.82
C SER A 70 -10.55 26.92 -2.53
N SER A 71 -10.91 27.23 -1.28
CA SER A 71 -12.23 27.78 -0.95
C SER A 71 -12.52 29.14 -1.62
N THR A 72 -11.51 29.99 -1.80
CA THR A 72 -11.65 31.36 -2.31
C THR A 72 -10.76 31.69 -3.50
N SER A 73 -9.98 30.74 -4.02
CA SER A 73 -9.08 30.99 -5.15
C SER A 73 -8.91 29.76 -6.04
N VAL A 74 -8.60 30.01 -7.30
CA VAL A 74 -8.26 28.96 -8.27
C VAL A 74 -6.89 29.25 -8.86
N ALA A 75 -6.10 28.19 -9.07
CA ALA A 75 -4.87 28.25 -9.84
C ALA A 75 -5.17 27.70 -11.24
N SER A 76 -5.01 28.57 -12.24
CA SER A 76 -5.44 28.31 -13.61
C SER A 76 -4.27 28.36 -14.57
N GLN A 77 -4.24 27.41 -15.50
CA GLN A 77 -3.28 27.41 -16.60
C GLN A 77 -3.67 28.51 -17.60
N LYS A 78 -2.72 29.39 -17.92
CA LYS A 78 -2.93 30.54 -18.81
C LYS A 78 -3.10 30.08 -20.26
N ILE A 79 -4.21 30.47 -20.91
CA ILE A 79 -4.39 30.34 -22.37
C ILE A 79 -3.89 31.61 -23.07
N LYS A 80 -4.05 32.77 -22.43
CA LYS A 80 -3.60 34.09 -22.88
C LYS A 80 -2.70 34.73 -21.83
N SER A 81 -1.90 35.71 -22.23
CA SER A 81 -1.18 36.58 -21.29
C SER A 81 -2.19 37.32 -20.40
N LEU A 82 -2.04 37.14 -19.09
CA LEU A 82 -2.82 37.81 -18.04
C LEU A 82 -1.89 38.74 -17.26
N ASN A 83 -2.46 39.81 -16.71
CA ASN A 83 -1.80 40.71 -15.77
C ASN A 83 -2.46 40.61 -14.38
N VAL A 84 -1.71 40.98 -13.34
CA VAL A 84 -2.26 41.11 -11.98
C VAL A 84 -3.28 42.25 -11.99
N GLY A 85 -4.47 42.01 -11.47
CA GLY A 85 -5.62 42.91 -11.52
C GLY A 85 -6.62 42.62 -12.65
N ASP A 86 -6.32 41.72 -13.59
CA ASP A 86 -7.27 41.33 -14.62
C ASP A 86 -8.48 40.62 -14.00
N THR A 87 -9.68 40.94 -14.50
CA THR A 87 -10.94 40.34 -14.06
C THR A 87 -11.44 39.29 -15.05
N LEU A 88 -11.72 38.10 -14.54
CA LEU A 88 -12.19 36.93 -15.28
C LEU A 88 -13.54 36.47 -14.73
N PHE A 89 -14.32 35.75 -15.54
CA PHE A 89 -15.54 35.11 -15.08
C PHE A 89 -15.61 33.62 -15.43
N ALA A 90 -16.26 32.85 -14.55
CA ALA A 90 -16.66 31.46 -14.79
C ALA A 90 -18.15 31.42 -15.13
N LEU A 91 -18.53 30.56 -16.09
CA LEU A 91 -19.94 30.21 -16.34
C LEU A 91 -20.30 29.07 -15.39
N VAL A 92 -21.30 29.26 -14.54
CA VAL A 92 -21.73 28.25 -13.57
C VAL A 92 -23.23 27.97 -13.64
N GLU A 93 -23.59 26.73 -13.40
CA GLU A 93 -24.98 26.29 -13.28
C GLU A 93 -25.47 26.45 -11.84
N ILE A 94 -26.53 27.23 -11.63
CA ILE A 94 -27.22 27.28 -10.33
C ILE A 94 -28.29 26.19 -10.30
N LYS A 95 -28.21 25.29 -9.33
CA LYS A 95 -29.38 24.52 -8.90
C LYS A 95 -30.23 25.44 -8.03
N GLY A 96 -31.46 25.70 -8.47
CA GLY A 96 -32.35 26.73 -7.91
C GLY A 96 -32.42 26.79 -6.38
N ASN A 97 -32.65 28.02 -5.91
CA ASN A 97 -32.69 28.55 -4.54
C ASN A 97 -31.35 28.92 -3.92
N ASP A 98 -30.87 30.14 -4.23
CA ASP A 98 -30.53 31.13 -3.20
C ASP A 98 -30.43 32.52 -3.85
N LYS A 99 -31.34 33.44 -3.47
CA LYS A 99 -31.23 34.86 -3.80
C LYS A 99 -30.29 35.50 -2.78
N ILE A 100 -29.12 35.97 -3.21
CA ILE A 100 -28.28 36.87 -2.42
C ILE A 100 -28.48 38.28 -2.94
N SER A 101 -28.95 39.16 -2.06
CA SER A 101 -29.18 40.59 -2.27
C SER A 101 -27.87 41.33 -2.54
N ILE A 102 -27.89 42.20 -3.56
CA ILE A 102 -26.81 43.12 -3.89
C ILE A 102 -27.13 44.44 -3.19
N ASP A 103 -26.43 44.75 -2.11
CA ASP A 103 -26.31 46.12 -1.62
C ASP A 103 -25.11 46.82 -2.25
N SER A 104 -25.36 48.06 -2.63
CA SER A 104 -24.58 48.98 -3.45
C SER A 104 -23.15 49.25 -2.96
N ILE A 105 -22.22 49.24 -3.92
CA ILE A 105 -20.85 49.75 -3.77
C ILE A 105 -20.89 51.29 -3.83
N GLN A 106 -20.55 51.96 -2.73
CA GLN A 106 -20.09 53.34 -2.76
C GLN A 106 -18.61 53.37 -3.16
N ARG A 107 -18.30 54.15 -4.21
CA ARG A 107 -16.95 54.53 -4.60
C ARG A 107 -16.46 55.63 -3.64
N SER A 108 -15.22 55.51 -3.17
CA SER A 108 -14.42 56.66 -2.76
C SER A 108 -12.99 56.49 -3.25
N ASP A 109 -12.48 57.61 -3.75
CA ASP A 109 -11.35 57.74 -4.65
C ASP A 109 -9.98 57.48 -4.03
N SER A 110 -9.06 57.13 -4.92
CA SER A 110 -7.61 57.17 -4.75
C SER A 110 -7.10 58.53 -4.27
N THR A 111 -6.30 58.54 -3.21
CA THR A 111 -5.17 59.49 -3.08
C THR A 111 -4.01 58.78 -2.38
N GLY A 112 -2.82 58.94 -2.96
CA GLY A 112 -1.63 58.17 -2.60
C GLY A 112 -0.94 58.65 -1.33
N ILE A 113 -0.28 57.71 -0.65
CA ILE A 113 0.84 57.99 0.24
C ILE A 113 1.92 56.94 -0.04
N SER A 114 3.04 57.40 -0.58
CA SER A 114 4.31 56.70 -0.65
C SER A 114 4.85 56.49 0.76
N GLN A 115 4.99 55.24 1.22
CA GLN A 115 5.78 54.92 2.40
C GLN A 115 6.63 53.64 2.17
N LYS A 116 7.94 53.87 2.30
CA LYS A 116 9.07 52.97 2.54
C LYS A 116 8.78 51.46 2.55
N VAL A 117 9.42 50.75 1.62
CA VAL A 117 9.60 49.30 1.66
C VAL A 117 10.52 48.95 2.83
N GLU A 118 9.92 48.67 4.00
CA GLU A 118 10.59 47.83 4.99
C GLU A 118 10.70 46.43 4.41
N THR A 119 11.94 45.97 4.26
CA THR A 119 12.23 44.62 3.80
C THR A 119 11.82 43.65 4.91
N TYR A 120 10.59 43.14 4.86
CA TYR A 120 10.20 42.00 5.65
C TYR A 120 11.08 40.83 5.22
N LYS A 121 12.08 40.49 6.04
CA LYS A 121 12.70 39.17 6.01
C LYS A 121 11.56 38.18 6.24
N LEU A 122 11.09 37.55 5.17
CA LEU A 122 10.36 36.31 5.25
C LEU A 122 11.29 35.32 5.94
N GLU A 123 11.16 35.21 7.26
CA GLU A 123 11.58 34.01 7.97
C GLU A 123 10.88 32.87 7.26
N ARG A 124 11.64 32.15 6.42
CA ARG A 124 11.26 30.81 6.01
C ARG A 124 11.03 30.08 7.32
N GLN A 125 9.76 29.80 7.63
CA GLN A 125 9.43 28.75 8.56
C GLN A 125 10.18 27.53 8.04
N VAL A 126 11.27 27.18 8.73
CA VAL A 126 11.95 25.92 8.55
C VAL A 126 10.86 24.90 8.82
N VAL A 127 10.35 24.29 7.75
CA VAL A 127 9.52 23.12 7.88
C VAL A 127 10.38 22.15 8.66
N ASN A 128 10.02 21.93 9.92
CA ASN A 128 10.73 21.05 10.81
C ASN A 128 10.66 19.66 10.16
N LEU A 129 11.71 19.26 9.44
CA LEU A 129 11.83 17.93 8.91
C LEU A 129 11.88 17.04 10.15
N LYS A 130 10.80 16.32 10.41
CA LYS A 130 10.73 15.44 11.58
C LYS A 130 11.91 14.47 11.50
N THR A 131 12.87 14.63 12.40
CA THR A 131 14.05 13.76 12.52
C THR A 131 13.72 12.46 13.23
N TYR A 132 12.46 12.23 13.61
CA TYR A 132 12.01 10.98 14.18
C TYR A 132 10.64 10.58 13.63
N SER A 133 10.38 9.28 13.65
CA SER A 133 9.07 8.69 13.38
C SER A 133 8.78 7.63 14.44
N LEU A 134 7.63 7.74 15.09
CA LEU A 134 7.17 6.75 16.06
C LEU A 134 5.80 6.21 15.63
N ARG A 135 5.68 4.89 15.55
CA ARG A 135 4.40 4.21 15.37
C ARG A 135 4.21 3.18 16.47
N MET A 136 3.09 3.32 17.19
CA MET A 136 2.66 2.35 18.18
C MET A 136 1.30 1.81 17.77
N SER A 137 1.10 0.50 17.88
CA SER A 137 -0.21 -0.11 17.64
C SER A 137 -0.56 -1.15 18.69
N LEU A 138 -1.80 -1.10 19.17
CA LEU A 138 -2.41 -2.11 20.03
C LEU A 138 -3.57 -2.76 19.29
N GLN A 139 -3.47 -4.08 19.11
CA GLN A 139 -4.51 -4.92 18.52
C GLN A 139 -5.03 -5.89 19.56
N SER A 140 -6.34 -5.98 19.68
CA SER A 140 -7.03 -6.99 20.49
C SER A 140 -7.92 -7.82 19.58
N TYR A 141 -7.84 -9.13 19.72
CA TYR A 141 -8.72 -10.09 19.05
C TYR A 141 -9.33 -10.99 20.11
N GLY A 142 -10.65 -10.92 20.25
CA GLY A 142 -11.41 -11.73 21.18
C GLY A 142 -12.39 -12.61 20.43
N ASP A 143 -12.49 -13.86 20.86
CA ASP A 143 -13.67 -14.68 20.61
C ASP A 143 -14.71 -14.29 21.65
N LEU A 144 -15.90 -13.86 21.23
CA LEU A 144 -16.95 -13.39 22.14
C LEU A 144 -17.69 -14.56 22.83
N ASN A 145 -17.33 -15.81 22.50
CA ASN A 145 -17.97 -16.99 23.03
C ASN A 145 -17.30 -17.53 24.30
N ASP A 146 -18.12 -17.91 25.29
CA ASP A 146 -17.68 -18.35 26.62
C ASP A 146 -16.96 -19.71 26.66
N PHE A 147 -17.08 -20.52 25.61
CA PHE A 147 -16.54 -21.89 25.62
C PHE A 147 -15.02 -21.94 25.56
N ASP A 148 -14.35 -20.89 25.06
CA ASP A 148 -12.90 -20.93 24.92
C ASP A 148 -12.33 -19.52 24.71
N LYS A 149 -12.11 -18.76 25.79
CA LYS A 149 -11.65 -17.34 25.78
C LYS A 149 -10.24 -17.19 25.14
N THR A 150 -10.15 -17.25 23.81
CA THR A 150 -8.95 -16.90 23.04
C THR A 150 -8.82 -15.41 22.88
N ASN A 151 -8.39 -14.73 23.94
CA ASN A 151 -7.98 -13.34 23.81
C ASN A 151 -6.53 -13.31 23.33
N ARG A 152 -6.31 -12.63 22.20
CA ARG A 152 -4.99 -12.37 21.62
C ARG A 152 -4.76 -10.88 21.60
N TYR A 153 -3.62 -10.45 22.12
CA TYR A 153 -3.18 -9.07 22.08
C TYR A 153 -1.89 -8.98 21.30
N ARG A 154 -1.80 -7.99 20.40
CA ARG A 154 -0.59 -7.69 19.66
C ARG A 154 -0.22 -6.23 19.86
N TYR A 155 0.97 -6.01 20.38
CA TYR A 155 1.57 -4.70 20.52
C TYR A 155 2.67 -4.58 19.48
N SER A 156 2.65 -3.55 18.65
CA SER A 156 3.73 -3.26 17.72
C SER A 156 4.31 -1.88 18.02
N PHE A 157 5.62 -1.79 18.04
CA PHE A 157 6.36 -0.55 18.26
C PHE A 157 7.41 -0.42 17.17
N ASN A 158 7.35 0.69 16.42
CA ASN A 158 8.35 1.04 15.41
C ASN A 158 8.81 2.46 15.69
N TYR A 159 10.10 2.62 15.95
CA TYR A 159 10.74 3.89 16.19
C TYR A 159 11.96 4.03 15.30
N ARG A 160 12.06 5.17 14.63
CA ARG A 160 13.23 5.58 13.88
C ARG A 160 13.58 7.00 14.28
N LYS A 161 14.86 7.26 14.50
CA LYS A 161 15.37 8.61 14.74
C LYS A 161 16.64 8.81 13.95
N GLU A 162 16.61 9.83 13.10
CA GLU A 162 17.79 10.39 12.45
C GLU A 162 18.49 11.33 13.43
N GLU A 163 19.81 11.45 13.30
CA GLU A 163 20.63 12.28 14.19
C GLU A 163 20.45 11.91 15.69
N PHE A 164 20.49 10.61 15.99
CA PHE A 164 20.38 10.05 17.33
C PHE A 164 21.66 10.30 18.14
N PHE A 165 21.59 11.26 19.07
CA PHE A 165 22.71 11.79 19.87
C PHE A 165 23.77 12.57 19.08
N ALA A 166 24.12 12.13 17.87
CA ALA A 166 25.05 12.82 16.96
C ALA A 166 24.49 12.81 15.53
N LYS A 167 24.93 13.75 14.69
CA LYS A 167 24.41 13.94 13.32
C LYS A 167 24.65 12.72 12.42
N GLU A 168 25.71 11.99 12.69
CA GLU A 168 26.15 10.83 11.92
C GLU A 168 25.44 9.54 12.35
N LEU A 169 24.70 9.55 13.46
CA LEU A 169 24.07 8.37 14.03
C LEU A 169 22.58 8.35 13.73
N ASN A 170 22.06 7.24 13.23
CA ASN A 170 20.63 6.99 13.13
C ASN A 170 20.28 5.74 13.94
N PHE A 171 19.11 5.74 14.57
CA PHE A 171 18.63 4.64 15.38
C PHE A 171 17.33 4.09 14.82
N GLU A 172 17.23 2.76 14.75
CA GLU A 172 16.03 2.04 14.34
C GLU A 172 15.69 0.95 15.36
N SER A 173 14.42 0.88 15.74
CA SER A 173 13.88 -0.18 16.60
C SER A 173 12.50 -0.59 16.11
N TYR A 174 12.30 -1.89 15.90
CA TYR A 174 11.02 -2.45 15.54
C TYR A 174 10.80 -3.77 16.26
N PHE A 175 9.78 -3.84 17.12
CA PHE A 175 9.41 -5.07 17.82
C PHE A 175 7.90 -5.28 17.88
N ILE A 176 7.51 -6.56 18.02
CA ILE A 176 6.13 -6.99 18.16
C ILE A 176 6.02 -7.95 19.34
N LEU A 177 5.09 -7.67 20.25
CA LEU A 177 4.73 -8.55 21.36
C LEU A 177 3.37 -9.19 21.05
N ASN A 178 3.34 -10.52 20.93
CA ASN A 178 2.11 -11.29 20.65
C ASN A 178 1.72 -12.13 21.87
N TYR A 179 0.78 -11.63 22.65
CA TYR A 179 0.25 -12.35 23.80
C TYR A 179 -0.99 -13.17 23.41
N ASN A 180 -1.04 -14.43 23.81
CA ASN A 180 -2.21 -15.29 23.62
C ASN A 180 -2.49 -16.03 24.93
N LYS A 181 -3.65 -15.74 25.54
CA LYS A 181 -4.04 -16.26 26.85
C LYS A 181 -4.03 -17.79 26.93
N LYS A 182 -4.40 -18.50 25.85
CA LYS A 182 -4.42 -19.98 25.83
C LYS A 182 -3.05 -20.61 25.73
N ARG A 183 -2.11 -19.94 25.04
CA ARG A 183 -0.75 -20.46 24.90
C ARG A 183 0.08 -20.17 26.13
N PHE A 184 -0.27 -19.13 26.90
CA PHE A 184 0.45 -18.74 28.09
C PHE A 184 0.21 -19.74 29.24
N THR A 185 1.00 -20.82 29.23
CA THR A 185 1.22 -21.65 30.42
C THR A 185 2.46 -21.12 31.15
N ALA A 186 2.60 -21.40 32.45
CA ALA A 186 3.71 -20.91 33.29
C ALA A 186 5.13 -21.31 32.82
N LYS A 187 5.25 -22.08 31.71
CA LYS A 187 6.51 -22.53 31.09
C LYS A 187 6.89 -21.79 29.80
N ASN A 188 6.08 -20.87 29.28
CA ASN A 188 6.41 -20.21 28.01
C ASN A 188 7.55 -19.20 28.17
N ASP A 189 8.63 -19.40 27.42
CA ASP A 189 9.78 -18.50 27.37
C ASP A 189 9.35 -17.16 26.73
N PHE A 190 9.68 -16.05 27.38
CA PHE A 190 9.38 -14.68 26.92
C PHE A 190 9.79 -14.44 25.45
N LYS A 191 10.81 -15.17 24.99
CA LYS A 191 11.30 -15.17 23.59
C LYS A 191 10.24 -15.55 22.57
N GLU A 192 9.24 -16.37 22.91
CA GLU A 192 8.19 -16.75 21.97
C GLU A 192 7.17 -15.62 21.72
N ILE A 193 7.03 -14.72 22.69
CA ILE A 193 6.01 -13.66 22.72
C ILE A 193 6.57 -12.38 22.10
N LEU A 194 7.80 -12.00 22.47
CA LEU A 194 8.48 -10.81 21.97
C LEU A 194 9.36 -11.13 20.75
N LYS A 195 9.01 -10.57 19.59
CA LYS A 195 9.81 -10.65 18.36
C LYS A 195 10.45 -9.30 18.05
N ILE A 196 11.77 -9.28 17.93
CA ILE A 196 12.53 -8.07 17.59
C ILE A 196 12.87 -8.15 16.09
N TYR A 197 12.37 -7.26 15.26
CA TYR A 197 12.62 -7.28 13.81
C TYR A 197 13.77 -6.37 13.40
N ALA A 198 13.93 -5.23 14.09
CA ALA A 198 15.06 -4.32 13.93
C ALA A 198 15.47 -3.75 15.29
N LEU A 199 16.77 -3.59 15.47
CA LEU A 199 17.38 -2.90 16.61
C LEU A 199 18.80 -2.56 16.18
N SER A 200 18.99 -1.40 15.56
CA SER A 200 20.27 -1.03 14.97
C SER A 200 20.63 0.43 15.16
N ILE A 201 21.94 0.67 15.14
CA ILE A 201 22.55 1.98 15.04
C ILE A 201 23.30 2.04 13.72
N ASP A 202 22.96 3.03 12.92
CA ASP A 202 23.60 3.33 11.65
C ASP A 202 24.57 4.50 11.87
N TYR A 203 25.86 4.31 11.62
CA TYR A 203 26.89 5.33 11.70
C TYR A 203 27.38 5.73 10.31
N GLN A 204 27.15 6.98 9.95
CA GLN A 204 27.56 7.60 8.69
C GLN A 204 29.00 8.13 8.81
N ILE A 205 29.99 7.28 8.54
CA ILE A 205 31.42 7.64 8.63
C ILE A 205 31.79 8.78 7.67
N SER A 206 31.20 8.76 6.47
CA SER A 206 31.30 9.82 5.46
C SER A 206 30.10 9.75 4.52
N GLU A 207 29.95 10.68 3.58
CA GLU A 207 28.89 10.61 2.55
C GLU A 207 28.89 9.28 1.75
N LYS A 208 30.06 8.63 1.66
CA LYS A 208 30.26 7.39 0.91
C LYS A 208 30.26 6.13 1.78
N GLN A 209 30.41 6.25 3.09
CA GLN A 209 30.62 5.11 3.98
C GLN A 209 29.57 5.05 5.08
N LYS A 210 28.97 3.88 5.25
CA LYS A 210 27.98 3.61 6.27
C LYS A 210 28.31 2.31 6.99
N LEU A 211 28.32 2.35 8.32
CA LEU A 211 28.44 1.19 9.19
C LEU A 211 27.10 0.99 9.90
N ILE A 212 26.60 -0.25 9.97
CA ILE A 212 25.38 -0.59 10.69
C ILE A 212 25.73 -1.64 11.73
N LEU A 213 25.34 -1.38 12.98
CA LEU A 213 25.55 -2.25 14.12
C LEU A 213 24.20 -2.68 14.69
N GLY A 214 24.04 -3.97 14.95
CA GLY A 214 22.82 -4.56 15.53
C GLY A 214 21.99 -5.33 14.50
N ARG A 215 20.69 -5.44 14.76
CA ARG A 215 19.73 -6.14 13.90
C ARG A 215 19.17 -5.21 12.84
N SER A 216 19.53 -5.43 11.58
CA SER A 216 18.95 -4.68 10.46
C SER A 216 18.80 -5.52 9.20
N LEU A 217 18.00 -5.00 8.27
CA LEU A 217 17.82 -5.55 6.93
C LEU A 217 18.69 -4.78 5.94
N ASN A 218 19.39 -5.50 5.06
CA ASN A 218 20.18 -4.87 4.01
C ASN A 218 19.37 -4.77 2.70
N PRO A 219 19.13 -3.56 2.18
CA PRO A 219 18.32 -3.40 0.96
C PRO A 219 18.99 -3.96 -0.31
N TYR A 220 20.32 -4.11 -0.32
CA TYR A 220 21.05 -4.65 -1.48
C TYR A 220 21.00 -6.18 -1.56
N ILE A 221 20.71 -6.85 -0.44
CA ILE A 221 20.70 -8.31 -0.29
C ILE A 221 19.49 -8.79 0.54
N TYR A 222 18.29 -8.31 0.21
CA TYR A 222 17.10 -8.49 1.04
C TYR A 222 16.73 -9.96 1.30
N ALA A 223 17.06 -10.89 0.39
CA ALA A 223 16.62 -12.28 0.52
C ALA A 223 17.36 -13.03 1.65
N ILE A 224 18.52 -12.51 2.05
CA ILE A 224 19.32 -13.07 3.16
C ILE A 224 18.61 -12.87 4.51
N GLY A 225 17.64 -11.95 4.57
CA GLY A 225 16.88 -11.63 5.78
C GLY A 225 17.64 -10.70 6.72
N SER A 226 17.18 -10.63 7.97
CA SER A 226 17.79 -9.81 9.00
C SER A 226 19.10 -10.43 9.49
N LEU A 227 20.05 -9.57 9.84
CA LEU A 227 21.35 -9.95 10.40
C LEU A 227 21.56 -9.27 11.74
N ASP A 228 21.96 -10.03 12.74
CA ASP A 228 22.46 -9.53 14.03
C ASP A 228 23.98 -9.39 13.97
N GLY A 229 24.48 -8.18 13.74
CA GLY A 229 25.92 -7.97 13.73
C GLY A 229 26.32 -6.67 13.08
N ILE A 230 27.29 -6.76 12.17
CA ILE A 230 27.94 -5.61 11.54
C ILE A 230 27.69 -5.68 10.05
N GLN A 231 27.32 -4.53 9.47
CA GLN A 231 27.25 -4.35 8.02
C GLN A 231 28.02 -3.10 7.65
N TYR A 232 28.87 -3.21 6.64
CA TYR A 232 29.61 -2.08 6.08
C TYR A 232 29.19 -1.87 4.63
N LEU A 233 29.03 -0.61 4.26
CA LEU A 233 28.65 -0.19 2.92
C LEU A 233 29.54 0.97 2.47
N TYR A 234 30.15 0.80 1.30
CA TYR A 234 30.91 1.83 0.60
C TYR A 234 30.30 2.12 -0.76
N LYS A 235 29.91 3.37 -1.00
CA LYS A 235 29.32 3.83 -2.26
C LYS A 235 30.32 4.68 -3.03
N THR A 236 30.49 4.37 -4.31
CA THR A 236 31.36 5.12 -5.23
C THR A 236 30.70 5.25 -6.61
N GLY A 237 30.15 6.43 -6.89
CA GLY A 237 29.38 6.69 -8.11
C GLY A 237 28.21 5.74 -8.26
N LYS A 238 28.20 4.97 -9.35
CA LYS A 238 27.18 3.95 -9.67
C LYS A 238 27.38 2.61 -8.94
N ASN A 239 28.46 2.47 -8.18
CA ASN A 239 28.85 1.22 -7.56
C ASN A 239 28.67 1.29 -6.05
N ALA A 240 28.28 0.17 -5.45
CA ALA A 240 28.29 -0.02 -4.02
C ALA A 240 28.93 -1.36 -3.67
N PHE A 241 29.84 -1.36 -2.71
CA PHE A 241 30.48 -2.53 -2.17
C PHE A 241 30.05 -2.67 -0.72
N GLY A 242 29.80 -3.89 -0.27
CA GLY A 242 29.47 -4.10 1.13
C GLY A 242 29.89 -5.45 1.64
N PHE A 243 29.96 -5.52 2.95
CA PHE A 243 30.29 -6.72 3.71
C PHE A 243 29.30 -6.84 4.86
N ILE A 244 28.94 -8.08 5.17
CA ILE A 244 28.11 -8.44 6.30
C ILE A 244 28.81 -9.51 7.15
N ALA A 245 28.72 -9.39 8.48
CA ALA A 245 29.09 -10.45 9.40
C ALA A 245 28.23 -10.39 10.67
N GLY A 246 27.68 -11.52 11.06
CA GLY A 246 26.78 -11.60 12.21
C GLY A 246 26.01 -12.90 12.25
N SER A 247 25.04 -13.02 13.13
CA SER A 247 24.17 -14.20 13.19
C SER A 247 22.80 -13.92 12.59
N ARG A 248 22.19 -14.96 12.01
CA ARG A 248 20.78 -14.92 11.68
C ARG A 248 19.95 -15.04 12.97
N PRO A 249 18.87 -14.27 13.12
CA PRO A 249 17.88 -14.53 14.16
C PRO A 249 17.31 -15.94 14.04
N ASP A 250 16.92 -16.52 15.16
CA ASP A 250 16.26 -17.83 15.15
C ASP A 250 14.94 -17.76 14.37
N TYR A 251 14.70 -18.70 13.45
CA TYR A 251 13.52 -18.65 12.59
C TYR A 251 12.20 -18.92 13.32
N THR A 252 12.24 -19.52 14.52
CA THR A 252 11.04 -19.87 15.30
C THR A 252 10.56 -18.70 16.16
N ASN A 253 11.48 -18.09 16.91
CA ASN A 253 11.17 -17.06 17.90
C ASN A 253 11.77 -15.68 17.57
N TYR A 254 12.60 -15.59 16.52
CA TYR A 254 13.27 -14.36 16.11
C TYR A 254 14.21 -13.80 17.18
N TRP A 255 14.68 -14.61 18.13
CA TRP A 255 15.65 -14.17 19.13
C TRP A 255 17.08 -14.24 18.58
N PHE A 256 18.02 -13.60 19.29
CA PHE A 256 19.44 -13.65 18.95
C PHE A 256 19.97 -15.10 19.03
N GLN A 257 20.63 -15.57 17.98
CA GLN A 257 21.13 -16.95 17.88
C GLN A 257 22.56 -16.99 17.29
N PRO A 258 23.61 -16.83 18.13
CA PRO A 258 25.00 -16.70 17.65
C PRO A 258 25.51 -17.95 16.91
N LYS A 259 24.88 -19.10 17.13
CA LYS A 259 25.20 -20.36 16.46
C LYS A 259 24.97 -20.32 14.95
N LEU A 260 24.06 -19.46 14.48
CA LEU A 260 23.71 -19.31 13.06
C LEU A 260 24.50 -18.18 12.40
N PHE A 261 25.82 -18.16 12.61
CA PHE A 261 26.69 -17.12 12.08
C PHE A 261 26.76 -17.18 10.56
N GLN A 262 26.78 -16.01 9.92
CA GLN A 262 26.94 -15.82 8.49
C GLN A 262 27.83 -14.62 8.21
N ALA A 263 28.60 -14.73 7.13
CA ALA A 263 29.42 -13.65 6.61
C ALA A 263 29.37 -13.62 5.09
N GLY A 264 29.49 -12.45 4.50
CA GLY A 264 29.40 -12.32 3.06
C GLY A 264 29.83 -10.96 2.56
N ILE A 265 30.11 -10.91 1.27
CA ILE A 265 30.42 -9.69 0.54
C ILE A 265 29.44 -9.54 -0.60
N PHE A 266 29.15 -8.30 -0.98
CA PHE A 266 28.32 -8.03 -2.15
C PHE A 266 28.82 -6.82 -2.91
N TYR A 267 28.55 -6.83 -4.21
CA TYR A 267 28.72 -5.73 -5.12
C TYR A 267 27.36 -5.41 -5.73
N ASN A 268 27.02 -4.13 -5.72
CA ASN A 268 25.84 -3.61 -6.36
C ASN A 268 26.20 -2.52 -7.37
N ARG A 269 25.50 -2.51 -8.51
CA ARG A 269 25.59 -1.47 -9.53
C ARG A 269 24.21 -0.89 -9.80
N THR A 270 24.10 0.43 -9.68
CA THR A 270 22.89 1.22 -9.99
C THR A 270 23.13 2.06 -11.24
N ASP A 271 22.41 1.76 -12.31
CA ASP A 271 22.38 2.59 -13.53
C ASP A 271 21.04 3.32 -13.60
N SER A 272 21.05 4.65 -13.74
CA SER A 272 19.83 5.45 -13.84
C SER A 272 19.75 6.24 -15.14
N ILE A 273 18.53 6.38 -15.67
CA ILE A 273 18.17 7.23 -16.81
C ILE A 273 16.91 8.01 -16.43
N ALA A 274 17.02 9.34 -16.36
CA ALA A 274 15.98 10.21 -15.82
C ALA A 274 15.54 9.76 -14.41
N SER A 275 14.25 9.49 -14.19
CA SER A 275 13.69 9.06 -12.91
C SER A 275 13.64 7.54 -12.71
N ARG A 276 14.33 6.76 -13.54
CA ARG A 276 14.32 5.29 -13.54
C ARG A 276 15.71 4.75 -13.27
N ALA A 277 15.78 3.59 -12.63
CA ALA A 277 16.99 2.89 -12.24
C ALA A 277 16.94 1.36 -12.51
N MET A 278 18.12 0.81 -12.74
CA MET A 278 18.39 -0.61 -12.73
C MET A 278 19.44 -0.91 -11.67
N ASP A 279 19.11 -1.81 -10.75
CA ASP A 279 20.01 -2.27 -9.70
C ASP A 279 20.35 -3.73 -9.92
N ASN A 280 21.65 -4.02 -9.96
CA ASN A 280 22.18 -5.37 -10.06
C ASN A 280 23.02 -5.62 -8.82
N THR A 281 22.68 -6.61 -8.00
CA THR A 281 23.52 -7.07 -6.89
C THR A 281 23.99 -8.49 -7.15
N ILE A 282 25.28 -8.73 -6.94
CA ILE A 282 25.86 -10.05 -6.82
C ILE A 282 26.54 -10.14 -5.46
N GLY A 283 26.30 -11.23 -4.73
CA GLY A 283 26.88 -11.48 -3.43
C GLY A 283 27.43 -12.88 -3.29
N PHE A 284 28.36 -13.04 -2.37
CA PHE A 284 28.88 -14.32 -1.93
C PHE A 284 28.69 -14.43 -0.43
N VAL A 285 28.07 -15.51 0.03
CA VAL A 285 27.70 -15.66 1.43
C VAL A 285 28.08 -17.04 1.92
N GLU A 286 28.73 -17.07 3.08
CA GLU A 286 28.95 -18.26 3.88
C GLU A 286 28.01 -18.24 5.09
N GLN A 287 27.29 -19.33 5.27
CA GLN A 287 26.48 -19.60 6.45
C GLN A 287 27.09 -20.77 7.22
N THR A 288 27.11 -20.62 8.53
CA THR A 288 27.62 -21.63 9.46
C THR A 288 26.53 -22.03 10.45
N ASN A 289 26.70 -23.22 11.00
CA ASN A 289 25.96 -23.71 12.14
C ASN A 289 26.96 -24.20 13.19
N ASN A 290 26.99 -23.55 14.35
CA ASN A 290 28.03 -23.72 15.37
C ASN A 290 29.45 -23.53 14.79
N PHE A 291 29.64 -22.47 13.99
CA PHE A 291 30.90 -22.15 13.28
C PHE A 291 31.41 -23.22 12.32
N LYS A 292 30.62 -24.26 12.04
CA LYS A 292 30.88 -25.20 10.95
C LYS A 292 30.15 -24.72 9.71
N THR A 293 30.85 -24.63 8.58
CA THR A 293 30.23 -24.24 7.30
C THR A 293 29.07 -25.18 6.99
N ASP A 294 27.87 -24.58 6.88
CA ASP A 294 26.62 -25.27 6.58
C ASP A 294 26.27 -25.07 5.10
N ARG A 295 26.43 -23.84 4.61
CA ARG A 295 26.05 -23.48 3.25
C ARG A 295 26.92 -22.36 2.71
N ARG A 296 27.31 -22.46 1.44
CA ARG A 296 27.90 -21.34 0.69
C ARG A 296 27.19 -21.17 -0.64
N TYR A 297 26.84 -19.93 -0.96
CA TYR A 297 26.03 -19.64 -2.13
C TYR A 297 26.36 -18.29 -2.75
N PHE A 298 26.11 -18.20 -4.05
CA PHE A 298 26.02 -16.93 -4.74
C PHE A 298 24.60 -16.38 -4.60
N TYR A 299 24.51 -15.10 -4.26
CA TYR A 299 23.29 -14.33 -4.26
C TYR A 299 23.24 -13.45 -5.50
N ILE A 300 22.13 -13.46 -6.22
CA ILE A 300 21.91 -12.60 -7.38
C ILE A 300 20.58 -11.88 -7.17
N GLN A 301 20.59 -10.58 -7.37
CA GLN A 301 19.39 -9.74 -7.34
C GLN A 301 19.43 -8.77 -8.52
N HIS A 302 18.31 -8.67 -9.21
CA HIS A 302 18.14 -7.73 -10.31
C HIS A 302 16.82 -6.98 -10.11
N ARG A 303 16.86 -5.66 -10.17
CA ARG A 303 15.68 -4.79 -10.20
C ARG A 303 15.81 -3.86 -11.38
N ASN A 304 14.76 -3.71 -12.18
CA ASN A 304 14.78 -2.89 -13.37
C ASN A 304 13.44 -2.21 -13.58
N ASP A 305 13.46 -0.88 -13.58
CA ASP A 305 12.36 -0.04 -14.01
C ASP A 305 12.77 0.91 -15.18
N LEU A 306 13.97 0.72 -15.76
CA LEU A 306 14.48 1.51 -16.89
C LEU A 306 13.58 1.40 -18.11
N ILE A 307 13.11 0.17 -18.40
CA ILE A 307 12.22 -0.10 -19.53
C ILE A 307 10.83 0.48 -19.22
N PRO A 308 10.32 1.44 -20.03
CA PRO A 308 9.02 2.06 -19.81
C PRO A 308 7.91 1.02 -19.65
N LEU A 309 6.95 1.33 -18.77
CA LEU A 309 5.76 0.51 -18.54
C LEU A 309 6.06 -0.88 -17.95
N THR A 310 7.30 -1.16 -17.57
CA THR A 310 7.67 -2.44 -16.96
C THR A 310 8.31 -2.23 -15.60
N ASN A 311 8.14 -3.22 -14.73
CA ASN A 311 8.91 -3.37 -13.51
C ASN A 311 9.30 -4.83 -13.41
N PHE A 312 10.61 -5.09 -13.39
CA PHE A 312 11.15 -6.43 -13.36
C PHE A 312 12.04 -6.62 -12.15
N PHE A 313 11.90 -7.78 -11.52
CA PHE A 313 12.60 -8.12 -10.31
C PHE A 313 12.94 -9.62 -10.27
N ILE A 314 14.18 -9.95 -9.95
CA ILE A 314 14.66 -11.31 -9.72
C ILE A 314 15.46 -11.34 -8.42
N SER A 315 15.31 -12.43 -7.66
CA SER A 315 16.30 -12.87 -6.66
C SER A 315 16.57 -14.36 -6.79
N SER A 316 17.83 -14.73 -6.68
CA SER A 316 18.27 -16.11 -6.79
C SER A 316 19.39 -16.42 -5.79
N GLU A 317 19.37 -17.62 -5.22
CA GLU A 317 20.49 -18.18 -4.47
C GLU A 317 20.95 -19.48 -5.14
N ILE A 318 22.24 -19.56 -5.42
CA ILE A 318 22.87 -20.70 -6.08
C ILE A 318 23.89 -21.29 -5.12
N ASP A 319 23.56 -22.45 -4.55
CA ASP A 319 24.41 -23.17 -3.62
C ASP A 319 25.49 -23.91 -4.37
N PHE A 320 26.74 -23.81 -3.92
CA PHE A 320 27.84 -24.64 -4.41
C PHE A 320 28.48 -25.47 -3.28
N PHE A 321 28.10 -25.20 -2.03
CA PHE A 321 28.41 -26.02 -0.87
C PHE A 321 27.18 -26.07 0.03
N LEU A 322 26.74 -27.26 0.40
CA LEU A 322 25.60 -27.46 1.29
C LEU A 322 25.81 -28.72 2.14
N VAL A 323 25.60 -28.61 3.45
CA VAL A 323 25.52 -29.74 4.37
C VAL A 323 24.05 -30.08 4.58
N ASN A 324 23.63 -31.26 4.12
CA ASN A 324 22.26 -31.71 4.30
C ASN A 324 22.26 -33.01 5.12
N LYS A 325 21.68 -32.97 6.32
CA LYS A 325 21.65 -34.10 7.27
C LYS A 325 23.04 -34.73 7.52
N GLY A 326 24.08 -33.90 7.61
CA GLY A 326 25.47 -34.33 7.84
C GLY A 326 26.22 -34.76 6.58
N ILE A 327 25.57 -34.84 5.42
CA ILE A 327 26.22 -35.18 4.15
C ILE A 327 26.62 -33.88 3.45
N ILE A 328 27.91 -33.77 3.11
CA ILE A 328 28.45 -32.64 2.36
C ILE A 328 28.13 -32.83 0.87
N SER A 329 27.43 -31.87 0.28
CA SER A 329 27.21 -31.76 -1.17
C SER A 329 27.97 -30.56 -1.72
N ARG A 330 28.75 -30.78 -2.77
CA ARG A 330 29.45 -29.74 -3.55
C ARG A 330 28.84 -29.53 -4.94
N LYS A 331 27.62 -30.05 -5.15
CA LYS A 331 26.91 -29.88 -6.43
C LYS A 331 26.30 -28.48 -6.48
N ILE A 332 26.43 -27.83 -7.63
CA ILE A 332 25.75 -26.57 -7.91
C ILE A 332 24.24 -26.83 -7.89
N ASN A 333 23.50 -26.10 -7.06
CA ASN A 333 22.06 -26.26 -6.90
C ASN A 333 21.37 -24.90 -6.76
N LEU A 334 20.32 -24.67 -7.56
CA LEU A 334 19.45 -23.51 -7.41
C LEU A 334 18.52 -23.74 -6.20
N SER A 335 18.81 -23.07 -5.09
CA SER A 335 18.12 -23.31 -3.81
C SER A 335 16.94 -22.39 -3.57
N SER A 336 16.96 -21.20 -4.15
CA SER A 336 15.94 -20.16 -4.03
C SER A 336 15.89 -19.38 -5.33
N PHE A 337 14.70 -19.23 -5.91
CA PHE A 337 14.49 -18.38 -7.08
C PHE A 337 13.12 -17.69 -6.98
N PHE A 338 13.12 -16.38 -7.17
CA PHE A 338 11.92 -15.56 -7.21
C PHE A 338 12.03 -14.58 -8.37
N SER A 339 10.97 -14.47 -9.17
CA SER A 339 10.88 -13.48 -10.24
C SER A 339 9.51 -12.82 -10.24
N LEU A 340 9.47 -11.52 -10.49
CA LEU A 340 8.27 -10.71 -10.65
C LEU A 340 8.43 -9.80 -11.87
N LEU A 341 7.44 -9.82 -12.76
CA LEU A 341 7.36 -8.96 -13.92
C LEU A 341 5.97 -8.30 -13.94
N THR A 342 5.95 -6.97 -13.83
CA THR A 342 4.74 -6.17 -14.05
C THR A 342 4.87 -5.43 -15.36
N ILE A 343 3.87 -5.51 -16.22
CA ILE A 343 3.80 -4.81 -17.51
C ILE A 343 2.50 -4.00 -17.56
N ARG A 344 2.58 -2.73 -17.93
CA ARG A 344 1.45 -1.80 -18.04
C ARG A 344 1.37 -1.22 -19.45
N PRO A 345 1.08 -2.04 -20.47
CA PRO A 345 1.14 -1.60 -21.86
C PRO A 345 0.17 -0.43 -22.16
N HIS A 346 -0.90 -0.31 -21.38
CA HIS A 346 -1.87 0.78 -21.49
C HIS A 346 -2.46 1.14 -20.12
N ARG A 347 -3.00 2.35 -19.95
CA ARG A 347 -3.63 2.80 -18.67
C ARG A 347 -4.77 1.89 -18.19
N ILE A 348 -5.41 1.17 -19.12
CA ILE A 348 -6.54 0.26 -18.83
C ILE A 348 -6.09 -1.16 -18.51
N LEU A 349 -4.82 -1.53 -18.72
CA LEU A 349 -4.36 -2.92 -18.59
C LEU A 349 -3.04 -2.98 -17.82
N SER A 350 -3.03 -3.79 -16.76
CA SER A 350 -1.82 -4.14 -16.01
C SER A 350 -1.72 -5.65 -15.91
N LEU A 351 -0.59 -6.22 -16.33
CA LEU A 351 -0.28 -7.64 -16.23
C LEU A 351 0.79 -7.85 -15.17
N ASN A 352 0.65 -8.87 -14.33
CA ASN A 352 1.69 -9.30 -13.40
C ASN A 352 1.95 -10.78 -13.57
N PHE A 353 3.22 -11.14 -13.71
CA PHE A 353 3.72 -12.51 -13.77
C PHE A 353 4.68 -12.69 -12.60
N SER A 354 4.53 -13.76 -11.84
CA SER A 354 5.48 -14.10 -10.79
C SER A 354 5.75 -15.59 -10.74
N TYR A 355 6.97 -15.95 -10.34
CA TYR A 355 7.33 -17.32 -10.05
C TYR A 355 8.13 -17.35 -8.76
N ASP A 356 7.79 -18.27 -7.86
CA ASP A 356 8.44 -18.41 -6.55
C ASP A 356 8.75 -19.88 -6.26
N SER A 357 10.02 -20.23 -6.11
CA SER A 357 10.46 -21.57 -5.70
C SER A 357 11.02 -21.60 -4.27
N ARG A 358 10.92 -20.50 -3.52
CA ARG A 358 11.48 -20.39 -2.16
C ARG A 358 10.76 -21.34 -1.22
N ARG A 359 11.52 -22.12 -0.45
CA ARG A 359 10.96 -23.06 0.54
C ARG A 359 10.19 -22.28 1.62
N ASN A 360 8.95 -22.70 1.88
CA ASN A 360 8.05 -22.02 2.79
C ASN A 360 8.60 -22.00 4.22
N VAL A 361 8.59 -20.83 4.84
CA VAL A 361 8.54 -20.71 6.30
C VAL A 361 7.05 -20.73 6.66
N TYR A 362 6.65 -21.67 7.52
CA TYR A 362 5.29 -21.72 8.06
C TYR A 362 5.06 -20.49 8.95
N TYR A 363 4.47 -19.45 8.38
CA TYR A 363 3.91 -18.37 9.19
C TYR A 363 2.53 -18.84 9.63
N LEU A 364 2.43 -19.34 10.86
CA LEU A 364 1.15 -19.39 11.56
C LEU A 364 0.75 -17.93 11.85
N GLU A 365 0.17 -17.27 10.85
CA GLU A 365 -0.51 -16.00 11.08
C GLU A 365 -1.79 -16.30 11.86
N SER A 366 -1.79 -15.89 13.14
CA SER A 366 -2.84 -16.14 14.12
C SER A 366 -4.18 -15.44 13.82
N PHE A 367 -4.41 -14.95 12.61
CA PHE A 367 -5.59 -14.13 12.26
C PHE A 367 -6.31 -14.63 11.00
N LYS A 368 -5.92 -15.80 10.49
CA LYS A 368 -6.56 -16.41 9.32
C LYS A 368 -7.29 -17.67 9.75
N ASN A 369 -8.43 -17.92 9.12
CA ASN A 369 -9.08 -19.22 9.25
C ASN A 369 -8.09 -20.32 8.84
N SER A 370 -8.16 -21.48 9.46
CA SER A 370 -7.26 -22.60 9.16
C SER A 370 -7.25 -22.94 7.67
N ILE A 371 -8.39 -22.76 7.00
CA ILE A 371 -8.55 -22.94 5.56
C ILE A 371 -7.75 -21.90 4.77
N ASP A 372 -7.88 -20.61 5.08
CA ASP A 372 -7.13 -19.55 4.40
C ASP A 372 -5.62 -19.70 4.59
N THR A 373 -5.19 -20.15 5.77
CA THR A 373 -3.76 -20.41 6.05
C THR A 373 -3.23 -21.58 5.22
N LEU A 374 -3.98 -22.67 5.14
CA LEU A 374 -3.62 -23.83 4.31
C LEU A 374 -3.58 -23.42 2.83
N ILE A 375 -4.60 -22.72 2.35
CA ILE A 375 -4.65 -22.21 0.98
C ILE A 375 -3.45 -21.30 0.73
N GLU A 376 -3.25 -20.23 1.48
CA GLU A 376 -2.15 -19.28 1.23
C GLU A 376 -0.76 -19.92 1.22
N ASN A 377 -0.48 -20.86 2.13
CA ASN A 377 0.78 -21.60 2.15
C ASN A 377 0.94 -22.44 0.88
N GLU A 378 -0.15 -23.05 0.42
CA GLU A 378 -0.20 -23.78 -0.84
C GLU A 378 -0.02 -22.85 -2.05
N LEU A 379 -0.50 -21.61 -1.96
CA LEU A 379 -0.44 -20.62 -3.03
C LEU A 379 0.87 -19.85 -3.12
N ARG A 380 1.73 -19.84 -2.09
CA ARG A 380 2.93 -18.96 -2.08
C ARG A 380 3.95 -19.34 -3.14
N GLN A 381 4.14 -20.63 -3.35
CA GLN A 381 5.10 -21.18 -4.31
C GLN A 381 4.43 -21.48 -5.66
N GLY A 382 5.22 -21.43 -6.73
CA GLY A 382 4.80 -21.74 -8.09
C GLY A 382 4.61 -20.48 -8.95
N PHE A 383 3.92 -20.68 -10.07
CA PHE A 383 3.67 -19.66 -11.07
C PHE A 383 2.36 -18.92 -10.77
N LYS A 384 2.34 -17.60 -10.96
CA LYS A 384 1.14 -16.76 -10.85
C LYS A 384 1.08 -15.77 -11.99
N VAL A 385 -0.12 -15.59 -12.52
CA VAL A 385 -0.47 -14.56 -13.49
C VAL A 385 -1.65 -13.79 -12.96
N SER A 386 -1.61 -12.47 -13.07
CA SER A 386 -2.80 -11.65 -12.87
C SER A 386 -2.90 -10.58 -13.94
N ALA A 387 -4.13 -10.22 -14.28
CA ALA A 387 -4.46 -9.16 -15.20
C ALA A 387 -5.50 -8.25 -14.57
N ILE A 388 -5.18 -6.96 -14.48
CA ILE A 388 -6.11 -5.93 -14.02
C ILE A 388 -6.53 -5.11 -15.23
N PHE A 389 -7.82 -5.14 -15.53
CA PHE A 389 -8.44 -4.40 -16.62
C PHE A 389 -9.34 -3.28 -16.04
N ARG A 390 -9.14 -2.04 -16.47
CA ARG A 390 -9.84 -0.83 -16.03
C ARG A 390 -10.37 -0.06 -17.23
N PRO A 391 -11.45 -0.52 -17.88
CA PRO A 391 -11.99 0.13 -19.07
C PRO A 391 -12.51 1.54 -18.78
N PHE A 392 -13.03 1.75 -17.56
CA PHE A 392 -13.57 3.02 -17.08
C PHE A 392 -13.04 3.32 -15.67
N SER A 393 -13.11 4.56 -15.20
CA SER A 393 -12.69 4.94 -13.83
C SER A 393 -13.53 4.26 -12.74
N ILE A 394 -14.80 3.98 -13.05
CA ILE A 394 -15.76 3.31 -12.17
C ILE A 394 -15.57 1.79 -12.10
N LEU A 395 -14.99 1.13 -13.11
CA LEU A 395 -14.98 -0.33 -13.18
C LEU A 395 -13.55 -0.87 -13.23
N PHE A 396 -13.27 -1.86 -12.40
CA PHE A 396 -12.08 -2.69 -12.55
C PHE A 396 -12.44 -4.18 -12.51
N ILE A 397 -11.67 -4.96 -13.27
CA ILE A 397 -11.74 -6.41 -13.32
C ILE A 397 -10.34 -6.91 -13.02
N ASN A 398 -10.20 -7.77 -12.01
CA ASN A 398 -8.95 -8.45 -11.69
C ASN A 398 -9.13 -9.94 -11.96
N LEU A 399 -8.33 -10.50 -12.85
CA LEU A 399 -8.28 -11.94 -13.12
C LEU A 399 -6.95 -12.47 -12.59
N GLN A 400 -6.98 -13.62 -11.91
CA GLN A 400 -5.78 -14.24 -11.40
C GLN A 400 -5.79 -15.75 -11.61
N TYR A 401 -4.61 -16.30 -11.86
CA TYR A 401 -4.35 -17.73 -11.96
C TYR A 401 -3.05 -18.05 -11.23
N SER A 402 -3.02 -19.14 -10.47
CA SER A 402 -1.80 -19.67 -9.87
C SER A 402 -1.73 -21.18 -9.97
N ARG A 403 -0.52 -21.71 -10.15
CA ARG A 403 -0.24 -23.15 -10.20
C ARG A 403 1.05 -23.49 -9.49
N ARG A 404 1.02 -24.54 -8.66
CA ARG A 404 2.16 -25.10 -7.95
C ARG A 404 2.25 -26.61 -8.20
N GLU A 405 3.47 -27.09 -8.43
CA GLU A 405 3.76 -28.51 -8.57
C GLU A 405 4.89 -28.89 -7.60
N ILE A 406 4.61 -29.88 -6.75
CA ILE A 406 5.61 -30.49 -5.86
C ILE A 406 5.61 -31.99 -6.13
N ARG A 407 6.79 -32.60 -6.24
CA ARG A 407 6.95 -34.02 -6.61
C ARG A 407 6.25 -35.02 -5.68
N ASN A 408 5.95 -34.62 -4.44
CA ASN A 408 5.31 -35.45 -3.42
C ASN A 408 3.82 -35.12 -3.21
N ASP A 409 3.27 -34.15 -3.95
CA ASP A 409 1.84 -33.83 -3.86
C ASP A 409 1.04 -34.84 -4.69
N LEU A 410 -0.12 -35.28 -4.16
CA LEU A 410 -1.04 -36.18 -4.87
C LEU A 410 -1.53 -35.59 -6.20
N ARG A 411 -1.63 -34.27 -6.29
CA ARG A 411 -1.96 -33.50 -7.49
C ARG A 411 -1.38 -32.09 -7.41
N PRO A 412 -1.11 -31.44 -8.55
CA PRO A 412 -0.78 -30.02 -8.59
C PRO A 412 -1.85 -29.16 -7.89
N ALA A 413 -1.41 -28.10 -7.20
CA ALA A 413 -2.32 -27.07 -6.71
C ALA A 413 -2.55 -26.03 -7.81
N SER A 414 -3.81 -25.71 -8.12
CA SER A 414 -4.18 -24.72 -9.13
C SER A 414 -5.35 -23.88 -8.65
N ASN A 415 -5.33 -22.58 -8.95
CA ASN A 415 -6.34 -21.66 -8.43
C ASN A 415 -6.64 -20.61 -9.47
N ILE A 416 -7.91 -20.27 -9.57
CA ILE A 416 -8.39 -19.23 -10.47
C ILE A 416 -9.27 -18.29 -9.68
N GLY A 417 -9.12 -17.00 -9.93
CA GLY A 417 -9.86 -15.97 -9.25
C GLY A 417 -10.26 -14.85 -10.17
N SER A 418 -11.40 -14.25 -9.88
CA SER A 418 -11.90 -13.06 -10.55
C SER A 418 -12.54 -12.12 -9.54
N THR A 419 -12.16 -10.85 -9.60
CA THR A 419 -12.80 -9.78 -8.82
C THR A 419 -13.32 -8.72 -9.77
N PHE A 420 -14.60 -8.39 -9.64
CA PHE A 420 -15.26 -7.28 -10.33
C PHE A 420 -15.52 -6.19 -9.31
N GLY A 421 -14.95 -5.01 -9.51
CA GLY A 421 -15.09 -3.91 -8.58
C GLY A 421 -15.62 -2.65 -9.24
N PHE A 422 -16.54 -1.99 -8.52
CA PHE A 422 -17.16 -0.74 -8.89
C PHE A 422 -16.74 0.33 -7.89
N ASN A 423 -16.08 1.38 -8.37
CA ASN A 423 -15.62 2.51 -7.59
C ASN A 423 -16.67 3.61 -7.59
N ASN A 424 -17.07 4.11 -6.43
CA ASN A 424 -18.02 5.21 -6.30
C ASN A 424 -19.31 4.97 -7.11
N LEU A 425 -20.01 3.87 -6.83
CA LEU A 425 -21.27 3.54 -7.47
C LEU A 425 -22.26 4.73 -7.39
N PRO A 426 -22.93 5.08 -8.51
CA PRO A 426 -23.95 6.13 -8.50
C PRO A 426 -25.01 5.84 -7.44
N PHE A 427 -25.58 6.89 -6.87
CA PHE A 427 -26.61 6.87 -5.81
C PHE A 427 -26.12 6.49 -4.40
N ILE A 428 -25.29 5.44 -4.26
CA ILE A 428 -24.84 4.98 -2.93
C ILE A 428 -23.49 5.57 -2.50
N ARG A 429 -22.69 6.10 -3.45
CA ARG A 429 -21.33 6.63 -3.23
C ARG A 429 -20.45 5.67 -2.44
N ALA A 430 -20.50 4.39 -2.82
CA ALA A 430 -19.79 3.29 -2.17
C ALA A 430 -18.96 2.53 -3.20
N ASN A 431 -17.86 1.94 -2.76
CA ASN A 431 -17.12 0.99 -3.58
C ASN A 431 -17.65 -0.40 -3.26
N VAL A 432 -17.95 -1.19 -4.29
CA VAL A 432 -18.45 -2.56 -4.16
C VAL A 432 -17.58 -3.47 -4.98
N SER A 433 -17.20 -4.62 -4.45
CA SER A 433 -16.46 -5.66 -5.16
C SER A 433 -17.08 -7.03 -4.96
N LEU A 434 -17.22 -7.75 -6.06
CA LEU A 434 -17.69 -9.11 -6.13
C LEU A 434 -16.48 -9.97 -6.48
N SER A 435 -16.13 -10.94 -5.64
CA SER A 435 -15.03 -11.86 -5.94
C SER A 435 -15.50 -13.30 -5.99
N TYR A 436 -14.86 -14.05 -6.87
CA TYR A 436 -14.98 -15.49 -6.98
C TYR A 436 -13.58 -16.08 -7.01
N TYR A 437 -13.36 -17.12 -6.21
CA TYR A 437 -12.13 -17.91 -6.22
C TYR A 437 -12.47 -19.39 -6.23
N ASN A 438 -11.79 -20.13 -7.09
CA ASN A 438 -11.81 -21.59 -7.13
C ASN A 438 -10.42 -22.10 -6.77
N TYR A 439 -10.36 -22.96 -5.76
CA TYR A 439 -9.15 -23.51 -5.19
C TYR A 439 -9.12 -25.02 -5.44
N LEU A 440 -8.04 -25.50 -6.05
CA LEU A 440 -7.74 -26.92 -6.15
C LEU A 440 -6.36 -27.13 -5.54
N THR A 441 -6.28 -27.82 -4.40
CA THR A 441 -5.01 -28.17 -3.76
C THR A 441 -4.93 -29.68 -3.56
N SER A 442 -3.81 -30.17 -3.04
CA SER A 442 -3.63 -31.58 -2.67
C SER A 442 -4.51 -32.03 -1.49
N PHE A 443 -5.09 -31.08 -0.74
CA PHE A 443 -5.91 -31.35 0.45
C PHE A 443 -7.38 -30.92 0.30
N ILE A 444 -7.63 -29.86 -0.46
CA ILE A 444 -8.93 -29.18 -0.49
C ILE A 444 -9.32 -28.89 -1.95
N GLU A 445 -10.61 -29.02 -2.23
CA GLU A 445 -11.26 -28.46 -3.40
C GLU A 445 -12.32 -27.46 -2.93
N GLY A 446 -12.29 -26.23 -3.43
CA GLY A 446 -12.96 -25.12 -2.77
C GLY A 446 -13.45 -24.03 -3.69
N LYS A 447 -14.60 -23.44 -3.37
CA LYS A 447 -15.09 -22.22 -3.98
C LYS A 447 -15.32 -21.16 -2.89
N ASN A 448 -14.86 -19.95 -3.13
CA ASN A 448 -15.17 -18.78 -2.31
C ASN A 448 -15.89 -17.75 -3.18
N TYR A 449 -16.99 -17.23 -2.66
CA TYR A 449 -17.69 -16.08 -3.20
C TYR A 449 -17.68 -14.99 -2.15
N SER A 450 -17.35 -13.76 -2.53
CA SER A 450 -17.40 -12.63 -1.61
C SER A 450 -18.03 -11.40 -2.22
N ILE A 451 -18.77 -10.67 -1.38
CA ILE A 451 -19.31 -9.34 -1.67
C ILE A 451 -18.75 -8.42 -0.61
N TYR A 452 -17.87 -7.52 -1.02
CA TYR A 452 -17.25 -6.54 -0.15
C TYR A 452 -17.69 -5.15 -0.56
N PHE A 453 -18.13 -4.34 0.40
CA PHE A 453 -18.43 -2.93 0.18
C PHE A 453 -17.70 -2.04 1.17
N THR A 454 -17.41 -0.83 0.71
CA THR A 454 -16.84 0.24 1.53
C THR A 454 -17.53 1.55 1.24
N LYS A 455 -17.82 2.32 2.29
CA LYS A 455 -18.47 3.62 2.16
C LYS A 455 -17.87 4.60 3.17
N ASN A 456 -17.47 5.76 2.67
CA ASN A 456 -17.13 6.88 3.54
C ASN A 456 -18.45 7.52 4.01
N LEU A 457 -18.68 7.52 5.32
CA LEU A 457 -19.82 8.21 5.94
C LEU A 457 -19.50 9.69 6.16
N PHE A 458 -18.29 9.95 6.63
CA PHE A 458 -17.70 11.28 6.83
C PHE A 458 -16.24 11.24 6.37
N ASN A 459 -15.57 12.41 6.30
CA ASN A 459 -14.18 12.50 5.82
C ASN A 459 -13.22 11.56 6.56
N ASP A 460 -13.46 11.32 7.85
CA ASP A 460 -12.62 10.49 8.71
C ASP A 460 -13.31 9.21 9.19
N LEU A 461 -14.46 8.82 8.63
CA LEU A 461 -15.19 7.61 9.03
C LEU A 461 -15.52 6.72 7.83
N LEU A 462 -14.87 5.55 7.80
CA LEU A 462 -15.05 4.52 6.80
C LEU A 462 -15.83 3.35 7.38
N LEU A 463 -16.94 2.99 6.71
CA LEU A 463 -17.68 1.77 6.97
C LEU A 463 -17.25 0.70 5.95
N THR A 464 -17.06 -0.52 6.43
CA THR A 464 -16.78 -1.69 5.60
C THR A 464 -17.76 -2.81 5.93
N GLY A 465 -18.12 -3.60 4.93
CA GLY A 465 -18.87 -4.82 5.14
C GLY A 465 -18.49 -5.87 4.12
N ASN A 466 -18.46 -7.13 4.56
CA ASN A 466 -18.10 -8.26 3.72
C ASN A 466 -19.06 -9.42 3.99
N PHE A 467 -19.53 -10.07 2.94
CA PHE A 467 -20.18 -11.35 3.03
C PHE A 467 -19.33 -12.37 2.28
N ARG A 468 -18.97 -13.48 2.93
CA ARG A 468 -18.19 -14.57 2.32
C ARG A 468 -18.95 -15.88 2.40
N LEU A 469 -19.09 -16.56 1.27
CA LEU A 469 -19.59 -17.93 1.18
C LEU A 469 -18.43 -18.83 0.76
N TYR A 470 -18.13 -19.81 1.60
CA TYR A 470 -17.12 -20.82 1.37
C TYR A 470 -17.79 -22.18 1.17
N GLN A 471 -17.40 -22.88 0.11
CA GLN A 471 -17.83 -24.25 -0.19
C GLN A 471 -16.58 -25.09 -0.39
N PHE A 472 -16.25 -25.96 0.55
CA PHE A 472 -15.01 -26.74 0.52
C PHE A 472 -15.28 -28.23 0.69
N MET A 473 -14.59 -29.04 -0.09
CA MET A 473 -14.52 -30.48 0.06
C MET A 473 -13.10 -30.85 0.46
N ASN A 474 -12.95 -31.53 1.59
CA ASN A 474 -11.68 -32.15 1.94
C ASN A 474 -11.56 -33.46 1.16
N ILE A 475 -10.44 -33.62 0.44
CA ILE A 475 -10.25 -34.74 -0.50
C ILE A 475 -10.15 -36.08 0.24
N GLN A 476 -9.57 -36.10 1.44
CA GLN A 476 -9.42 -37.32 2.23
C GLN A 476 -10.74 -37.77 2.86
N SER A 477 -11.49 -36.84 3.45
CA SER A 477 -12.75 -37.18 4.14
C SER A 477 -13.98 -37.17 3.23
N LYS A 478 -13.84 -36.66 1.99
CA LYS A 478 -14.94 -36.41 1.02
C LYS A 478 -16.11 -35.62 1.60
N ARG A 479 -15.89 -34.90 2.70
CA ARG A 479 -16.92 -34.12 3.38
C ARG A 479 -17.01 -32.72 2.76
N LEU A 480 -18.20 -32.36 2.29
CA LEU A 480 -18.52 -31.00 1.90
C LEU A 480 -18.83 -30.16 3.14
N LEU A 481 -18.17 -29.01 3.25
CA LEU A 481 -18.38 -27.98 4.26
C LEU A 481 -18.83 -26.71 3.55
N ILE A 482 -19.92 -26.14 4.02
CA ILE A 482 -20.43 -24.86 3.55
C ILE A 482 -20.40 -23.92 4.75
N ASP A 483 -19.65 -22.83 4.63
CA ASP A 483 -19.52 -21.82 5.67
C ASP A 483 -19.89 -20.44 5.12
N ARG A 484 -20.58 -19.65 5.95
CA ARG A 484 -21.02 -18.29 5.62
C ARG A 484 -20.51 -17.35 6.69
N PHE A 485 -19.87 -16.27 6.27
CA PHE A 485 -19.32 -15.25 7.17
C PHE A 485 -19.89 -13.89 6.80
N VAL A 486 -20.20 -13.10 7.83
CA VAL A 486 -20.50 -11.68 7.73
C VAL A 486 -19.43 -10.94 8.51
N GLU A 487 -18.79 -9.95 7.89
CA GLU A 487 -17.88 -9.03 8.54
C GLU A 487 -18.45 -7.62 8.43
N LEU A 488 -18.37 -6.87 9.52
CA LEU A 488 -18.70 -5.45 9.57
C LEU A 488 -17.55 -4.71 10.24
N GLY A 489 -17.11 -3.62 9.63
CA GLY A 489 -15.98 -2.85 10.12
C GLY A 489 -16.24 -1.36 10.12
N ILE A 490 -15.70 -0.68 11.11
CA ILE A 490 -15.66 0.77 11.20
C ILE A 490 -14.20 1.17 11.40
N PHE A 491 -13.74 2.10 10.58
CA PHE A 491 -12.40 2.67 10.67
C PHE A 491 -12.51 4.19 10.75
N THR A 492 -11.73 4.80 11.65
CA THR A 492 -11.66 6.24 11.78
C THR A 492 -10.25 6.74 12.05
N ASN A 493 -9.92 7.93 11.54
CA ASN A 493 -8.71 8.65 11.88
C ASN A 493 -9.05 9.85 12.76
N LEU A 494 -8.79 9.74 14.07
CA LEU A 494 -8.94 10.83 15.02
C LEU A 494 -7.66 11.66 15.08
N PHE A 495 -7.80 12.99 15.12
CA PHE A 495 -6.70 13.93 15.33
C PHE A 495 -5.50 13.76 14.36
N ARG A 496 -5.75 13.24 13.15
CA ARG A 496 -4.76 12.92 12.08
C ARG A 496 -3.69 11.86 12.42
N ASN A 497 -3.40 11.62 13.70
CA ASN A 497 -2.32 10.76 14.16
C ASN A 497 -2.80 9.45 14.77
N LEU A 498 -4.06 9.38 15.20
CA LEU A 498 -4.66 8.19 15.83
C LEU A 498 -5.64 7.52 14.88
N SER A 499 -5.33 6.31 14.42
CA SER A 499 -6.24 5.45 13.70
C SER A 499 -6.90 4.47 14.66
N ILE A 500 -8.21 4.30 14.56
CA ILE A 500 -8.99 3.32 15.30
C ILE A 500 -9.73 2.44 14.29
N SER A 501 -9.68 1.13 14.47
CA SER A 501 -10.52 0.20 13.72
C SER A 501 -11.23 -0.77 14.65
N LEU A 502 -12.51 -0.99 14.38
CA LEU A 502 -13.35 -1.99 15.02
C LEU A 502 -13.88 -2.90 13.91
N ASN A 503 -13.61 -4.20 13.98
CA ASN A 503 -14.14 -5.17 13.03
C ASN A 503 -14.79 -6.32 13.79
N PHE A 504 -15.99 -6.66 13.36
CA PHE A 504 -16.77 -7.78 13.87
C PHE A 504 -16.95 -8.81 12.76
N GLU A 505 -16.64 -10.07 13.03
CA GLU A 505 -16.90 -11.20 12.13
C GLU A 505 -17.83 -12.20 12.81
N GLN A 506 -18.82 -12.69 12.09
CA GLN A 506 -19.73 -13.74 12.53
C GLN A 506 -19.82 -14.84 11.49
N LYS A 507 -19.63 -16.09 11.93
CA LYS A 507 -20.01 -17.26 11.12
C LYS A 507 -21.49 -17.57 11.32
N LEU A 508 -22.27 -17.58 10.25
CA LEU A 508 -23.74 -17.73 10.33
C LEU A 508 -24.17 -19.16 10.64
N ASN A 509 -23.44 -20.16 10.12
CA ASN A 509 -23.78 -21.57 10.30
C ASN A 509 -23.41 -22.08 11.70
N TYR A 510 -22.61 -21.30 12.45
CA TYR A 510 -22.26 -21.58 13.83
C TYR A 510 -22.30 -20.25 14.58
N PRO A 511 -23.49 -19.84 15.08
CA PRO A 511 -23.68 -18.54 15.73
C PRO A 511 -22.77 -18.38 16.96
N LYS A 512 -22.26 -19.49 17.50
CA LYS A 512 -21.27 -19.53 18.57
C LYS A 512 -19.81 -19.26 18.13
N SER A 513 -19.56 -18.79 16.92
CA SER A 513 -18.23 -18.34 16.49
C SER A 513 -18.32 -16.92 15.97
N SER A 514 -17.99 -15.99 16.86
CA SER A 514 -18.03 -14.56 16.60
C SER A 514 -16.75 -13.92 17.13
N TYR A 515 -16.17 -13.03 16.33
CA TYR A 515 -14.87 -12.45 16.58
C TYR A 515 -14.97 -10.94 16.59
N LEU A 516 -14.36 -10.32 17.59
CA LEU A 516 -14.20 -8.88 17.68
C LEU A 516 -12.73 -8.52 17.61
N MET A 517 -12.38 -7.70 16.64
CA MET A 517 -11.05 -7.14 16.45
C MET A 517 -11.07 -5.63 16.69
N ILE A 518 -10.18 -5.16 17.56
CA ILE A 518 -9.99 -3.74 17.86
C ILE A 518 -8.53 -3.40 17.56
N ASP A 519 -8.26 -2.37 16.76
CA ASP A 519 -6.94 -1.82 16.49
C ASP A 519 -6.91 -0.34 16.88
N PHE A 520 -5.87 0.04 17.63
CA PHE A 520 -5.49 1.42 17.86
C PHE A 520 -4.08 1.59 17.32
N THR A 521 -3.88 2.51 16.38
CA THR A 521 -2.56 2.83 15.83
C THR A 521 -2.31 4.33 15.99
N ASN A 522 -1.24 4.71 16.68
CA ASN A 522 -0.79 6.10 16.79
C ASN A 522 0.51 6.33 16.00
N ARG A 523 0.61 7.46 15.31
CA ARG A 523 1.77 7.86 14.49
C ARG A 523 2.21 9.28 14.89
N PHE A 524 3.47 9.43 15.30
CA PHE A 524 4.09 10.71 15.62
C PHE A 524 5.17 11.07 14.60
#